data_AF-A0AAU3NJV7-F1
#
_entry.id   AF-A0AAU3NJV7-F1
#
_cell.length_a   1.000
_cell.length_b   1.000
_cell.length_c   1.000
_cell.angle_alpha   90.00
_cell.angle_beta   90.00
_cell.angle_gamma   90.00
#
_symmetry.space_group_name_H-M   'P 1'
#
loop_
_entity.id
_entity.type
_entity.pdbx_description
1 polymer ?
#
loop_
_entity_poly.entity_id
_entity_poly.type
_entity_poly.pdbx_seq_one_letter_code
_entity_poly.pdbx_strand_id
1 'polypeptide(L)' 'MSDLKITHQSVRDYIDAKKRGDRKTTDRIIAEASARFATRTTDGSEMAQLGHASMHVRFGEGV' A
#
# COMPACT_ATOMS: atom_id res chain seq x y z
N MET A 1 7.29 -16.82 -8.13
CA MET A 1 6.44 -15.69 -7.70
C MET A 1 7.27 -14.44 -7.89
N SER A 2 6.84 -13.50 -8.74
CA SER A 2 7.60 -12.28 -9.00
C SER A 2 7.63 -11.47 -7.71
N ASP A 3 8.80 -11.38 -7.08
CA ASP A 3 9.02 -10.57 -5.89
C ASP A 3 8.81 -9.11 -6.28
N LEU A 4 7.59 -8.59 -6.04
CA LEU A 4 7.24 -7.23 -6.43
C LEU A 4 8.05 -6.27 -5.55
N LYS A 5 9.16 -5.78 -6.10
CA LYS A 5 10.07 -4.88 -5.39
C LYS A 5 9.32 -3.64 -4.93
N ILE A 6 9.26 -3.45 -3.61
CA ILE A 6 8.62 -2.28 -3.01
C ILE A 6 9.55 -1.07 -3.11
N THR A 7 9.20 -0.16 -4.01
CA THR A 7 9.97 1.06 -4.30
C THR A 7 9.33 2.31 -3.70
N HIS A 8 8.01 2.30 -3.48
CA HIS A 8 7.28 3.46 -2.99
C HIS A 8 7.24 3.50 -1.46
N GLN A 9 7.55 4.66 -0.87
CA GLN A 9 7.52 4.83 0.58
C GLN A 9 6.10 4.66 1.15
N SER A 10 5.09 5.17 0.45
CA SER A 10 3.67 4.97 0.78
C SER A 10 3.27 3.50 0.92
N VAL A 11 3.83 2.61 0.11
CA VAL A 11 3.57 1.16 0.20
C VAL A 11 4.21 0.58 1.46
N ARG A 12 5.41 1.04 1.84
CA ARG A 12 6.05 0.63 3.11
C ARG A 12 5.22 1.10 4.30
N ASP A 13 4.77 2.35 4.26
CA ASP A 13 3.92 2.94 5.30
C ASP A 13 2.58 2.19 5.41
N TYR A 14 2.01 1.77 4.26
CA TYR A 14 0.81 0.93 4.21
C TYR A 14 1.04 -0.42 4.90
N ILE A 15 2.15 -1.09 4.59
CA ILE A 15 2.50 -2.38 5.20
C ILE A 15 2.65 -2.25 6.71
N ASP A 16 3.36 -1.22 7.17
CA ASP A 16 3.57 -0.96 8.59
C ASP A 16 2.26 -0.64 9.31
N ALA A 17 1.40 0.20 8.71
CA ALA A 17 0.07 0.47 9.23
C ALA A 17 -0.78 -0.81 9.32
N LYS A 18 -0.70 -1.67 8.31
CA LYS A 18 -1.39 -2.97 8.30
C LYS A 18 -0.90 -3.87 9.42
N LYS A 19 0.42 -4.02 9.58
CA LYS A 19 1.02 -4.79 10.66
C LYS A 19 0.59 -4.32 12.04
N ARG A 20 0.43 -3.00 12.24
CA ARG A 20 -0.07 -2.39 13.48
C ARG A 20 -1.59 -2.46 13.66
N GLY A 21 -2.33 -2.94 12.66
CA GLY A 21 -3.79 -2.95 12.70
C GLY A 21 -4.45 -1.58 12.45
N ASP A 22 -3.70 -0.58 12.01
CA ASP A 22 -4.17 0.79 11.81
C ASP A 22 -4.90 0.94 10.47
N ARG A 23 -6.21 0.66 10.50
CA ARG A 23 -7.08 0.79 9.32
C ARG A 23 -7.21 2.22 8.82
N LYS A 24 -7.20 3.21 9.72
CA LYS A 24 -7.38 4.62 9.34
C LYS A 24 -6.21 5.10 8.48
N THR A 25 -5.00 4.71 8.85
CA THR A 25 -3.80 5.04 8.09
C THR A 25 -3.77 4.27 6.77
N THR A 26 -4.14 2.98 6.74
CA THR A 26 -4.18 2.23 5.47
C THR A 26 -5.19 2.81 4.47
N ASP A 27 -6.38 3.19 4.93
CA ASP A 27 -7.43 3.75 4.06
C ASP A 27 -7.02 5.11 3.50
N ARG A 28 -6.39 5.95 4.33
CA ARG A 28 -5.83 7.23 3.90
C ARG A 28 -4.79 7.04 2.80
N ILE A 29 -3.86 6.10 2.95
CA ILE A 29 -2.80 5.85 1.96
C ILE A 29 -3.40 5.37 0.64
N ILE A 30 -4.38 4.46 0.68
CA ILE A 30 -5.08 3.98 -0.53
C ILE A 30 -5.79 5.15 -1.23
N ALA A 31 -6.47 6.01 -0.48
CA ALA A 31 -7.18 7.16 -1.05
C ALA A 31 -6.22 8.16 -1.72
N GLU A 32 -5.08 8.47 -1.07
CA GLU A 32 -4.06 9.35 -1.63
C GLU A 32 -3.40 8.74 -2.88
N ALA A 33 -3.06 7.45 -2.87
CA ALA A 33 -2.51 6.75 -4.03
C ALA A 33 -3.52 6.67 -5.19
N SER A 34 -4.80 6.44 -4.88
CA SER A 34 -5.87 6.43 -5.88
C SER A 34 -6.09 7.81 -6.50
N ALA A 35 -6.01 8.87 -5.70
CA ALA A 35 -6.09 10.25 -6.20
C ALA A 35 -4.92 10.57 -7.15
N ARG A 36 -3.68 10.19 -6.78
CA ARG A 36 -2.50 10.36 -7.66
C ARG A 36 -2.63 9.57 -8.96
N PHE A 37 -3.17 8.36 -8.89
CA PHE A 37 -3.43 7.54 -10.08
C PHE A 37 -4.50 8.18 -10.99
N ALA A 38 -5.59 8.68 -10.41
CA ALA A 38 -6.66 9.35 -11.14
C ALA A 38 -6.18 10.61 -11.89
N THR A 39 -5.23 11.34 -11.32
CA THR A 39 -4.60 12.50 -11.97
C THR A 39 -3.53 12.13 -13.01
N ARG A 40 -3.37 10.83 -13.34
CA ARG A 40 -2.35 10.28 -14.27
C ARG A 40 -0.93 10.72 -13.96
N THR A 41 -0.66 11.04 -12.70
CA THR A 41 0.65 11.57 -12.27
C THR A 41 1.61 10.43 -11.89
N THR A 42 1.18 9.17 -12.06
CA THR A 42 1.92 7.96 -11.73
C THR A 42 1.73 6.91 -12.82
N ASP A 43 2.71 6.02 -12.96
CA ASP A 43 2.69 4.87 -13.87
C ASP A 43 1.82 3.69 -13.38
N GLY A 44 1.16 3.83 -12.23
CA GLY A 44 0.32 2.79 -11.62
C GLY A 44 1.07 1.73 -10.82
N SER A 45 2.41 1.79 -10.76
CA SER A 45 3.22 0.84 -9.99
C SER A 45 2.95 0.92 -8.49
N GLU A 46 2.61 2.12 -7.97
CA GLU A 46 2.21 2.32 -6.58
C GLU A 46 0.93 1.53 -6.24
N MET A 47 -0.09 1.59 -7.10
CA MET A 47 -1.35 0.86 -6.90
C MET A 47 -1.16 -0.66 -7.02
N ALA A 48 -0.33 -1.11 -7.97
CA ALA A 48 0.01 -2.53 -8.08
C ALA A 48 0.72 -3.05 -6.81
N GLN A 49 1.64 -2.25 -6.26
CA GLN A 49 2.34 -2.58 -5.01
C GLN A 49 1.42 -2.57 -3.79
N LEU A 50 0.51 -1.60 -3.67
CA LEU A 50 -0.51 -1.59 -2.63
C LEU A 50 -1.45 -2.79 -2.74
N GLY A 51 -1.88 -3.14 -3.95
CA GLY A 51 -2.69 -4.34 -4.21
C GLY A 51 -1.98 -5.62 -3.75
N HIS A 52 -0.70 -5.78 -4.10
CA HIS A 52 0.11 -6.91 -3.65
C HIS A 52 0.25 -6.95 -2.12
N ALA A 53 0.60 -5.83 -1.49
CA ALA A 53 0.67 -5.73 -0.03
C ALA A 53 -0.68 -6.04 0.64
N SER A 54 -1.79 -5.67 0.01
CA SER A 54 -3.14 -5.95 0.51
C SER A 54 -3.45 -7.45 0.57
N MET A 55 -2.89 -8.25 -0.34
CA MET A 55 -3.11 -9.70 -0.40
C MET A 55 -2.17 -10.48 0.51
N HIS A 56 -0.96 -9.97 0.73
CA HIS A 56 0.10 -10.73 1.41
C HIS A 56 0.33 -10.36 2.88
N VAL A 57 0.02 -9.13 3.30
CA VAL A 57 0.19 -8.70 4.69
C VAL A 57 -1.16 -8.74 5.39
N ARG A 58 -1.27 -9.33 6.57
CA ARG A 58 -2.53 -9.30 7.35
C ARG A 58 -2.58 -8.11 8.30
N PHE A 59 -3.79 -7.68 8.63
CA PHE A 59 -3.96 -6.68 9.69
C PHE A 59 -3.57 -7.29 11.04
N GLY A 60 -2.73 -6.60 11.79
CA GLY A 60 -2.30 -7.04 13.12
C GLY A 60 -1.27 -8.18 13.12
N GLU A 61 -0.64 -8.48 11.98
CA GLU A 61 0.36 -9.56 11.87
C GLU A 61 1.63 -9.30 12.70
N GLY A 62 1.88 -8.06 13.12
CA GLY A 62 3.04 -7.67 13.91
C GLY A 62 2.74 -7.34 15.37
N VAL A 63 1.61 -7.83 15.92
CA VAL A 63 1.11 -7.53 17.27
C VAL A 63 1.09 -8.80 18.12
#